data_AF-A0A0F9AGD1-F1
#
_entry.id   AF-A0A0F9AGD1-F1
#
_cell.length_a   1.000
_cell.length_b   1.000
_cell.length_c   1.000
_cell.angle_alpha   90.00
_cell.angle_beta   90.00
_cell.angle_gamma   90.00
#
_symmetry.space_group_name_H-M   'P 1'
#
loop_
_entity.id
_entity.type
_entity.pdbx_description
1 polymer ?
#
loop_
_entity_poly.entity_id
_entity_poly.type
_entity_poly.pdbx_seq_one_letter_code
_entity_poly.pdbx_strand_id
1 'polypeptide(L)'
;MAAIRGKYLRMLVEAFQNTRGVTDKACGTVYYCDGNFGADTNDGLSWDTPFKTLAVAFAASHADIGRGSDRWARRNTIYIAGDSFEENLVILPQKTDVIGVGSYNGQPGGANILGNHVPVNAGMGCRFYNVGFESVTAGIIMTLTGACWGVQFHNCEFRAIGTLTATQAIKATACASMIVKDCNFLGGFTGDVIEIGAGQIAGMKLIGNTITGGANDGIRIIGVATISTGRRGTIADNFIQVAAITLDTRTVSVFNVYNNQLISANNTGGTAFVIDLTFASGNYFTGGNNSAEMIPKAADA
;
A
#
# COMPACT_ATOMS: atom_id res chain seq x y z
N MET A 1 25.02 -20.40 -17.89
CA MET A 1 23.59 -19.99 -17.78
C MET A 1 23.33 -18.81 -16.84
N ALA A 2 24.18 -18.52 -15.83
CA ALA A 2 23.99 -17.39 -14.91
C ALA A 2 24.15 -15.99 -15.55
N ALA A 3 25.02 -15.84 -16.56
CA ALA A 3 25.31 -14.55 -17.20
C ALA A 3 24.18 -14.01 -18.10
N ILE A 4 23.21 -14.85 -18.49
CA ILE A 4 22.11 -14.45 -19.39
C ILE A 4 20.95 -13.85 -18.58
N ARG A 5 20.69 -14.32 -17.35
CA ARG A 5 19.60 -13.79 -16.50
C ARG A 5 19.84 -12.37 -15.99
N GLY A 6 21.11 -11.98 -15.74
CA GLY A 6 21.45 -10.60 -15.34
C GLY A 6 21.21 -9.55 -16.42
N LYS A 7 21.31 -9.92 -17.71
CA LYS A 7 21.06 -9.00 -18.84
C LYS A 7 19.57 -8.69 -19.05
N TYR A 8 18.69 -9.65 -18.80
CA TYR A 8 17.24 -9.44 -18.97
C TYR A 8 16.63 -8.58 -17.86
N LEU A 9 17.14 -8.67 -16.62
CA LEU A 9 16.67 -7.80 -15.53
C LEU A 9 17.12 -6.35 -15.74
N ARG A 10 18.35 -6.14 -16.24
CA ARG A 10 18.85 -4.80 -16.61
C ARG A 10 18.06 -4.19 -17.78
N MET A 11 17.73 -4.99 -18.79
CA MET A 11 16.90 -4.54 -19.92
C MET A 11 15.46 -4.17 -19.52
N LEU A 12 14.86 -4.85 -18.53
CA LEU A 12 13.52 -4.51 -18.04
C LEU A 12 13.50 -3.19 -17.23
N VAL A 13 14.55 -2.93 -16.46
CA VAL A 13 14.72 -1.66 -15.73
C VAL A 13 15.06 -0.51 -16.70
N GLU A 14 15.92 -0.73 -17.69
CA GLU A 14 16.26 0.26 -18.72
C GLU A 14 15.09 0.55 -19.69
N ALA A 15 14.27 -0.45 -20.04
CA ALA A 15 13.09 -0.26 -20.89
C ALA A 15 11.99 0.58 -20.23
N PHE A 16 11.90 0.56 -18.89
CA PHE A 16 10.99 1.42 -18.13
C PHE A 16 11.47 2.87 -18.06
N GLN A 17 12.79 3.09 -18.14
CA GLN A 17 13.41 4.43 -18.13
C GLN A 17 13.41 5.09 -19.52
N ASN A 18 13.51 4.30 -20.59
CA ASN A 18 13.74 4.83 -21.94
C ASN A 18 12.47 5.21 -22.73
N THR A 19 11.27 4.88 -22.24
CA THR A 19 9.99 5.20 -22.93
C THR A 19 9.61 6.69 -22.87
N ARG A 20 10.40 7.54 -22.20
CA ARG A 20 10.16 9.00 -22.12
C ARG A 20 11.33 9.89 -22.53
N GLY A 21 12.38 9.36 -23.18
CA GLY A 21 13.50 10.17 -23.66
C GLY A 21 14.26 10.89 -22.52
N VAL A 22 14.34 10.25 -21.36
CA VAL A 22 14.99 10.82 -20.18
C VAL A 22 16.45 10.38 -20.19
N THR A 23 17.35 11.32 -20.48
CA THR A 23 18.80 11.12 -20.32
C THR A 23 19.13 10.91 -18.83
N ASP A 24 20.14 10.07 -18.55
CA ASP A 24 20.61 9.58 -17.24
C ASP A 24 20.87 10.63 -16.12
N LYS A 25 20.59 11.92 -16.35
CA LYS A 25 20.64 12.97 -15.34
C LYS A 25 19.37 13.08 -14.48
N ALA A 26 18.32 12.30 -14.75
CA ALA A 26 17.06 12.36 -14.02
C ALA A 26 16.87 11.32 -12.92
N CYS A 27 17.77 10.34 -12.77
CA CYS A 27 17.68 9.35 -11.70
C CYS A 27 18.23 9.94 -10.39
N GLY A 28 17.54 9.70 -9.27
CA GLY A 28 18.11 9.95 -7.94
C GLY A 28 19.16 8.89 -7.58
N THR A 29 19.68 8.98 -6.38
CA THR A 29 20.67 8.03 -5.85
C THR A 29 20.00 6.70 -5.54
N VAL A 30 20.71 5.60 -5.82
CA VAL A 30 20.28 4.24 -5.51
C VAL A 30 21.00 3.77 -4.26
N TYR A 31 20.24 3.29 -3.28
CA TYR A 31 20.74 2.66 -2.08
C TYR A 31 20.27 1.21 -1.97
N TYR A 32 20.97 0.45 -1.13
CA TYR A 32 20.72 -0.96 -0.86
C TYR A 32 20.63 -1.18 0.64
N CYS A 33 19.63 -1.95 1.06
CA CYS A 33 19.41 -2.33 2.44
C CYS A 33 19.18 -3.85 2.50
N ASP A 34 19.86 -4.52 3.41
CA ASP A 34 19.65 -5.95 3.67
C ASP A 34 19.43 -6.16 5.17
N GLY A 35 18.17 -6.44 5.53
CA GLY A 35 17.74 -6.66 6.90
C GLY A 35 18.43 -7.85 7.59
N ASN A 36 19.06 -8.77 6.84
CA ASN A 36 19.74 -9.95 7.36
C ASN A 36 21.27 -9.83 7.35
N PHE A 37 21.86 -9.32 6.26
CA PHE A 37 23.31 -9.28 6.06
C PHE A 37 23.96 -7.91 6.30
N GLY A 38 23.20 -6.82 6.14
CA GLY A 38 23.78 -5.47 6.09
C GLY A 38 24.42 -4.98 7.39
N ALA A 39 25.07 -3.82 7.29
CA ALA A 39 25.59 -3.08 8.44
C ALA A 39 25.30 -1.59 8.25
N ASP A 40 24.81 -0.93 9.30
CA ASP A 40 24.48 0.51 9.24
C ASP A 40 25.71 1.42 9.19
N THR A 41 26.91 0.86 9.34
CA THR A 41 28.18 1.55 9.09
C THR A 41 28.62 1.51 7.62
N ASN A 42 27.92 0.75 6.77
CA ASN A 42 28.20 0.71 5.34
C ASN A 42 27.73 1.98 4.63
N ASP A 43 28.12 2.15 3.36
CA ASP A 43 27.68 3.28 2.54
C ASP A 43 26.30 3.08 1.88
N GLY A 44 25.82 1.84 1.82
CA GLY A 44 24.56 1.46 1.20
C GLY A 44 24.55 1.62 -0.31
N LEU A 45 25.69 1.75 -0.98
CA LEU A 45 25.77 2.01 -2.43
C LEU A 45 25.87 0.73 -3.29
N SER A 46 25.91 -0.45 -2.65
CA SER A 46 25.93 -1.75 -3.31
C SER A 46 25.34 -2.86 -2.44
N TRP A 47 25.08 -4.03 -3.02
CA TRP A 47 24.74 -5.25 -2.27
C TRP A 47 25.92 -5.84 -1.48
N ASP A 48 27.16 -5.45 -1.78
CA ASP A 48 28.35 -5.87 -1.01
C ASP A 48 28.52 -5.02 0.26
N THR A 49 27.99 -3.80 0.25
CA THR A 49 28.00 -2.84 1.36
C THR A 49 26.60 -2.27 1.66
N PRO A 50 25.56 -3.10 1.88
CA PRO A 50 24.21 -2.59 2.10
C PRO A 50 24.05 -2.08 3.54
N PHE A 51 23.14 -1.12 3.74
CA PHE A 51 22.66 -0.77 5.08
C PHE A 51 21.97 -1.96 5.74
N LYS A 52 21.89 -1.98 7.08
CA LYS A 52 21.15 -3.00 7.83
C LYS A 52 19.69 -2.63 8.01
N THR A 53 19.40 -1.35 8.27
CA THR A 53 18.06 -0.86 8.59
C THR A 53 17.54 0.12 7.55
N LEU A 54 16.22 0.10 7.35
CA LEU A 54 15.54 1.08 6.52
C LEU A 54 15.64 2.48 7.14
N ALA A 55 15.69 2.62 8.45
CA ALA A 55 15.90 3.88 9.14
C ALA A 55 17.18 4.60 8.65
N VAL A 56 18.30 3.88 8.54
CA VAL A 56 19.57 4.46 8.05
C VAL A 56 19.50 4.72 6.55
N ALA A 57 18.92 3.81 5.76
CA ALA A 57 18.72 4.02 4.32
C ALA A 57 17.83 5.25 4.02
N PHE A 58 16.79 5.46 4.83
CA PHE A 58 15.89 6.62 4.72
C PHE A 58 16.63 7.90 5.08
N ALA A 59 17.43 7.90 6.15
CA ALA A 59 18.25 9.04 6.55
C ALA A 59 19.27 9.42 5.46
N ALA A 60 19.96 8.45 4.86
CA ALA A 60 20.87 8.67 3.75
C ALA A 60 20.15 9.24 2.51
N SER A 61 18.97 8.71 2.18
CA SER A 61 18.15 9.22 1.08
C SER A 61 17.69 10.66 1.33
N HIS A 62 17.18 10.97 2.53
CA HIS A 62 16.76 12.32 2.90
C HIS A 62 17.92 13.31 2.86
N ALA A 63 19.10 12.90 3.36
CA ALA A 63 20.31 13.71 3.26
C ALA A 63 20.64 14.01 1.81
N ASP A 64 20.62 13.01 0.92
CA ASP A 64 20.92 13.22 -0.50
C ASP A 64 19.90 14.12 -1.22
N ILE A 65 18.61 13.96 -0.94
CA ILE A 65 17.56 14.83 -1.45
C ILE A 65 17.76 16.28 -0.97
N GLY A 66 18.21 16.46 0.28
CA GLY A 66 18.43 17.77 0.89
C GLY A 66 19.71 18.50 0.44
N ARG A 67 20.60 17.88 -0.34
CA ARG A 67 21.92 18.46 -0.69
C ARG A 67 21.89 19.64 -1.65
N GLY A 68 20.81 19.88 -2.40
CA GLY A 68 20.81 20.92 -3.43
C GLY A 68 19.48 21.21 -4.12
N SER A 69 19.44 22.34 -4.81
CA SER A 69 18.23 22.92 -5.44
C SER A 69 17.69 22.12 -6.63
N ASP A 70 18.44 21.15 -7.16
CA ASP A 70 18.04 20.29 -8.28
C ASP A 70 17.63 18.87 -7.85
N ARG A 71 17.76 18.54 -6.54
CA ARG A 71 17.55 17.19 -6.01
C ARG A 71 16.12 16.94 -5.51
N TRP A 72 15.40 17.97 -5.05
CA TRP A 72 14.01 17.85 -4.56
C TRP A 72 13.00 17.37 -5.62
N ALA A 73 13.33 17.57 -6.91
CA ALA A 73 12.54 17.10 -8.04
C ALA A 73 12.88 15.67 -8.47
N ARG A 74 14.00 15.12 -7.98
CA ARG A 74 14.44 13.75 -8.28
C ARG A 74 13.80 12.75 -7.31
N ARG A 75 13.91 11.48 -7.66
CA ARG A 75 13.48 10.36 -6.81
C ARG A 75 14.64 9.41 -6.58
N ASN A 76 14.99 9.20 -5.32
CA ASN A 76 15.94 8.16 -4.93
C ASN A 76 15.27 6.80 -4.96
N THR A 77 16.07 5.74 -5.00
CA THR A 77 15.59 4.36 -4.95
C THR A 77 16.32 3.62 -3.84
N ILE A 78 15.59 2.81 -3.08
CA ILE A 78 16.16 1.90 -2.08
C ILE A 78 15.72 0.50 -2.47
N TYR A 79 16.66 -0.37 -2.81
CA TYR A 79 16.39 -1.80 -2.93
C TYR A 79 16.53 -2.47 -1.57
N ILE A 80 15.53 -3.27 -1.19
CA ILE A 80 15.50 -3.93 0.11
C ILE A 80 15.45 -5.44 -0.03
N ALA A 81 16.34 -6.13 0.68
CA ALA A 81 16.34 -7.58 0.88
C ALA A 81 16.31 -7.87 2.39
N GLY A 82 16.12 -9.13 2.76
CA GLY A 82 16.20 -9.53 4.16
C GLY A 82 15.21 -10.60 4.59
N ASP A 83 14.67 -11.41 3.66
CA ASP A 83 13.60 -12.37 3.98
C ASP A 83 12.52 -11.68 4.82
N SER A 84 12.35 -12.06 6.09
CA SER A 84 11.60 -11.31 7.09
C SER A 84 12.55 -10.72 8.15
N PHE A 85 12.45 -9.42 8.41
CA PHE A 85 13.21 -8.75 9.47
C PHE A 85 12.33 -7.77 10.26
N GLU A 86 12.64 -7.59 11.54
CA GLU A 86 11.88 -6.72 12.43
C GLU A 86 12.38 -5.28 12.37
N GLU A 87 11.50 -4.36 11.98
CA GLU A 87 11.75 -2.92 12.01
C GLU A 87 10.44 -2.13 12.06
N ASN A 88 10.34 -1.15 12.96
CA ASN A 88 9.23 -0.20 12.95
C ASN A 88 9.57 1.04 12.12
N LEU A 89 8.85 1.25 11.02
CA LEU A 89 8.96 2.49 10.25
C LEU A 89 8.35 3.65 11.04
N VAL A 90 9.21 4.49 11.62
CA VAL A 90 8.84 5.72 12.35
C VAL A 90 8.88 6.98 11.49
N ILE A 91 9.44 6.87 10.29
CA ILE A 91 9.44 7.90 9.25
C ILE A 91 9.15 7.25 7.89
N LEU A 92 8.64 8.05 6.94
CA LEU A 92 8.44 7.62 5.56
C LEU A 92 9.62 8.03 4.65
N PRO A 93 9.91 7.25 3.60
CA PRO A 93 10.97 7.53 2.62
C PRO A 93 10.51 8.61 1.62
N GLN A 94 10.50 9.87 2.08
CA GLN A 94 10.12 11.02 1.25
C GLN A 94 10.85 11.02 -0.10
N LYS A 95 10.08 11.28 -1.17
CA LYS A 95 10.57 11.33 -2.56
C LYS A 95 11.41 10.11 -2.96
N THR A 96 11.14 8.96 -2.38
CA THR A 96 11.94 7.75 -2.58
C THR A 96 11.02 6.60 -2.95
N ASP A 97 11.51 5.74 -3.85
CA ASP A 97 10.89 4.46 -4.18
C ASP A 97 11.64 3.35 -3.41
N VAL A 98 10.93 2.59 -2.59
CA VAL A 98 11.44 1.43 -1.86
C VAL A 98 10.96 0.19 -2.59
N ILE A 99 11.88 -0.67 -3.02
CA ILE A 99 11.59 -1.83 -3.88
C ILE A 99 12.12 -3.08 -3.20
N GLY A 100 11.24 -3.99 -2.81
CA GLY A 100 11.65 -5.27 -2.28
C GLY A 100 12.16 -6.20 -3.37
N VAL A 101 13.28 -6.87 -3.09
CA VAL A 101 13.94 -7.83 -3.97
C VAL A 101 14.06 -9.19 -3.31
N GLY A 102 14.18 -10.23 -4.14
CA GLY A 102 14.26 -11.60 -3.67
C GLY A 102 12.91 -12.14 -3.22
N SER A 103 12.93 -12.90 -2.13
CA SER A 103 11.80 -13.63 -1.57
C SER A 103 11.91 -13.67 -0.06
N TYR A 104 10.78 -13.90 0.60
CA TYR A 104 10.74 -14.15 2.03
C TYR A 104 10.02 -15.47 2.29
N ASN A 105 10.56 -16.35 3.13
CA ASN A 105 10.02 -17.70 3.39
C ASN A 105 9.63 -18.50 2.13
N GLY A 106 10.40 -18.34 1.04
CA GLY A 106 10.13 -18.95 -0.26
C GLY A 106 8.95 -18.38 -1.04
N GLN A 107 8.26 -17.36 -0.51
CA GLN A 107 7.18 -16.64 -1.16
C GLN A 107 7.76 -15.56 -2.08
N PRO A 108 7.30 -15.46 -3.34
CA PRO A 108 7.66 -14.34 -4.20
C PRO A 108 7.03 -13.07 -3.61
N GLY A 109 7.78 -11.97 -3.53
CA GLY A 109 7.25 -10.75 -2.92
C GLY A 109 8.28 -9.78 -2.34
N GLY A 110 9.58 -10.03 -2.55
CA GLY A 110 10.63 -9.18 -2.01
C GLY A 110 10.90 -9.44 -0.53
N ALA A 111 11.31 -8.40 0.19
CA ALA A 111 11.51 -8.44 1.63
C ALA A 111 10.19 -8.23 2.39
N ASN A 112 10.11 -8.77 3.60
CA ASN A 112 9.00 -8.64 4.53
C ASN A 112 9.46 -7.89 5.78
N ILE A 113 8.75 -6.81 6.12
CA ILE A 113 9.05 -5.96 7.26
C ILE A 113 8.07 -6.33 8.37
N LEU A 114 8.59 -6.82 9.48
CA LEU A 114 7.82 -7.14 10.67
C LEU A 114 7.77 -5.90 11.57
N GLY A 115 6.59 -5.33 11.77
CA GLY A 115 6.43 -4.15 12.60
C GLY A 115 4.99 -3.61 12.67
N ASN A 116 4.76 -2.74 13.64
CA ASN A 116 3.56 -1.90 13.73
C ASN A 116 3.99 -0.48 13.38
N HIS A 117 3.88 -0.12 12.11
CA HIS A 117 4.47 1.09 11.55
C HIS A 117 3.60 2.32 11.84
N VAL A 118 4.21 3.33 12.46
CA VAL A 118 3.55 4.60 12.82
C VAL A 118 4.44 5.77 12.39
N PRO A 119 4.61 6.01 11.08
CA PRO A 119 5.40 7.14 10.63
C PRO A 119 4.74 8.46 11.03
N VAL A 120 5.48 9.30 11.76
CA VAL A 120 4.94 10.53 12.37
C VAL A 120 5.01 11.77 11.48
N ASN A 121 5.72 11.72 10.35
CA ASN A 121 5.93 12.86 9.47
C ASN A 121 5.01 12.84 8.25
N ALA A 122 4.59 14.03 7.78
CA ALA A 122 3.88 14.22 6.51
C ALA A 122 4.77 13.80 5.32
N GLY A 123 4.86 12.50 5.08
CA GLY A 123 5.66 11.95 3.99
C GLY A 123 5.05 12.33 2.64
N MET A 124 5.82 13.00 1.80
CA MET A 124 5.41 13.35 0.43
C MET A 124 6.07 12.43 -0.59
N GLY A 125 5.25 11.80 -1.43
CA GLY A 125 5.72 10.97 -2.53
C GLY A 125 6.57 9.78 -2.06
N CYS A 126 6.08 9.03 -1.09
CA CYS A 126 6.75 7.82 -0.60
C CYS A 126 6.14 6.63 -1.32
N ARG A 127 6.93 5.72 -1.90
CA ARG A 127 6.36 4.55 -2.59
C ARG A 127 7.04 3.27 -2.20
N PHE A 128 6.25 2.25 -1.96
CA PHE A 128 6.69 0.88 -1.70
C PHE A 128 6.21 0.00 -2.85
N TYR A 129 7.12 -0.83 -3.35
CA TYR A 129 6.89 -1.77 -4.43
C TYR A 129 7.35 -3.14 -4.00
N ASN A 130 6.49 -4.15 -4.12
CA ASN A 130 6.89 -5.53 -3.88
C ASN A 130 7.51 -5.71 -2.48
N VAL A 131 6.79 -5.28 -1.44
CA VAL A 131 7.20 -5.36 -0.04
C VAL A 131 6.10 -6.03 0.77
N GLY A 132 6.48 -6.95 1.66
CA GLY A 132 5.61 -7.52 2.67
C GLY A 132 5.60 -6.69 3.96
N PHE A 133 4.45 -6.63 4.61
CA PHE A 133 4.25 -6.01 5.91
C PHE A 133 3.45 -6.94 6.82
N GLU A 134 3.97 -7.22 8.00
CA GLU A 134 3.32 -8.09 8.99
C GLU A 134 3.50 -7.51 10.40
N SER A 135 2.49 -7.63 11.25
CA SER A 135 2.56 -7.07 12.61
C SER A 135 3.37 -7.96 13.55
N VAL A 136 4.21 -7.36 14.40
CA VAL A 136 4.88 -8.06 15.52
C VAL A 136 4.08 -8.04 16.82
N THR A 137 3.02 -7.22 16.89
CA THR A 137 2.09 -7.17 18.03
C THR A 137 0.65 -7.04 17.56
N ALA A 138 -0.31 -7.34 18.44
CA ALA A 138 -1.73 -7.07 18.18
C ALA A 138 -1.94 -5.56 17.95
N GLY A 139 -2.30 -5.19 16.73
CA GLY A 139 -2.42 -3.79 16.35
C GLY A 139 -2.46 -3.57 14.85
N ILE A 140 -2.30 -2.31 14.45
CA ILE A 140 -2.35 -1.88 13.05
C ILE A 140 -0.98 -2.07 12.42
N ILE A 141 -0.93 -2.64 11.21
CA ILE A 141 0.34 -2.82 10.48
C ILE A 141 0.89 -1.47 10.02
N MET A 142 0.05 -0.64 9.38
CA MET A 142 0.45 0.68 8.87
C MET A 142 -0.52 1.77 9.31
N THR A 143 -0.07 2.64 10.20
CA THR A 143 -0.82 3.83 10.66
C THR A 143 -0.28 5.09 9.99
N LEU A 144 -1.05 5.66 9.07
CA LEU A 144 -0.72 6.89 8.36
C LEU A 144 -1.55 8.05 8.94
N THR A 145 -0.88 8.88 9.75
CA THR A 145 -1.46 10.08 10.36
C THR A 145 -0.72 11.32 9.88
N GLY A 146 -1.41 12.47 9.82
CA GLY A 146 -0.73 13.76 9.63
C GLY A 146 -0.53 14.21 8.19
N ALA A 147 -1.56 14.13 7.35
CA ALA A 147 -1.55 14.70 6.00
C ALA A 147 -0.45 14.15 5.07
N CYS A 148 -0.20 12.83 5.12
CA CYS A 148 0.70 12.18 4.18
C CYS A 148 0.18 12.36 2.75
N TRP A 149 1.02 12.85 1.83
CA TRP A 149 0.60 13.16 0.46
C TRP A 149 1.26 12.24 -0.54
N GLY A 150 0.47 11.46 -1.28
CA GLY A 150 1.01 10.61 -2.33
C GLY A 150 1.87 9.47 -1.82
N VAL A 151 1.57 8.93 -0.64
CA VAL A 151 2.08 7.63 -0.18
C VAL A 151 1.48 6.53 -1.05
N GLN A 152 2.29 5.59 -1.52
CA GLN A 152 1.84 4.55 -2.43
C GLN A 152 2.37 3.18 -2.05
N PHE A 153 1.51 2.18 -2.16
CA PHE A 153 1.82 0.76 -2.04
C PHE A 153 1.39 0.09 -3.35
N HIS A 154 2.34 -0.58 -3.99
CA HIS A 154 2.13 -1.25 -5.28
C HIS A 154 2.62 -2.69 -5.17
N ASN A 155 1.75 -3.65 -5.50
CA ASN A 155 2.11 -5.07 -5.42
C ASN A 155 2.72 -5.45 -4.05
N CYS A 156 2.19 -4.85 -2.98
CA CYS A 156 2.64 -5.12 -1.61
C CYS A 156 1.72 -6.15 -0.97
N GLU A 157 2.20 -6.80 0.09
CA GLU A 157 1.42 -7.77 0.84
C GLU A 157 1.30 -7.34 2.30
N PHE A 158 0.09 -7.39 2.85
CA PHE A 158 -0.20 -7.10 4.25
C PHE A 158 -0.78 -8.34 4.90
N ARG A 159 -0.15 -8.78 5.99
CA ARG A 159 -0.41 -10.10 6.58
C ARG A 159 -0.86 -10.04 8.04
N ALA A 160 -1.99 -10.69 8.29
CA ALA A 160 -2.54 -10.98 9.61
C ALA A 160 -2.56 -12.51 9.84
N ILE A 161 -1.45 -13.19 9.54
CA ILE A 161 -1.34 -14.66 9.63
C ILE A 161 -0.32 -15.16 10.67
N GLY A 162 0.33 -14.25 11.41
CA GLY A 162 1.19 -14.58 12.52
C GLY A 162 0.43 -15.06 13.76
N THR A 163 1.15 -15.41 14.83
CA THR A 163 0.57 -15.83 16.13
C THR A 163 -0.22 -14.72 16.83
N LEU A 164 -0.08 -13.47 16.37
CA LEU A 164 -0.69 -12.28 16.94
C LEU A 164 -1.63 -11.66 15.92
N THR A 165 -2.84 -11.34 16.36
CA THR A 165 -3.91 -10.91 15.46
C THR A 165 -3.78 -9.42 15.15
N ALA A 166 -3.36 -9.08 13.93
CA ALA A 166 -3.42 -7.69 13.46
C ALA A 166 -4.87 -7.19 13.49
N THR A 167 -5.07 -5.95 13.91
CA THR A 167 -6.40 -5.33 13.91
C THR A 167 -6.75 -4.80 12.54
N GLN A 168 -5.81 -4.14 11.86
CA GLN A 168 -6.01 -3.50 10.56
C GLN A 168 -4.71 -3.57 9.75
N ALA A 169 -4.80 -3.62 8.43
CA ALA A 169 -3.63 -3.50 7.58
C ALA A 169 -3.21 -2.03 7.45
N ILE A 170 -4.15 -1.17 7.07
CA ILE A 170 -3.88 0.25 6.84
C ILE A 170 -4.95 1.07 7.56
N LYS A 171 -4.51 2.00 8.41
CA LYS A 171 -5.34 3.10 8.93
C LYS A 171 -4.80 4.42 8.41
N ALA A 172 -5.57 5.09 7.57
CA ALA A 172 -5.14 6.33 6.92
C ALA A 172 -6.06 7.51 7.29
N THR A 173 -5.49 8.58 7.85
CA THR A 173 -6.22 9.81 8.19
C THR A 173 -5.65 10.99 7.43
N ALA A 174 -6.50 11.73 6.71
CA ALA A 174 -6.13 12.88 5.86
C ALA A 174 -5.03 12.58 4.80
N CYS A 175 -4.99 11.36 4.24
CA CYS A 175 -3.94 10.95 3.29
C CYS A 175 -4.31 11.24 1.83
N ALA A 176 -4.14 12.48 1.38
CA ALA A 176 -4.48 12.87 0.01
C ALA A 176 -3.58 12.19 -1.04
N SER A 177 -4.18 11.81 -2.17
CA SER A 177 -3.49 11.14 -3.30
C SER A 177 -2.77 9.84 -2.93
N MET A 178 -3.14 9.20 -1.80
CA MET A 178 -2.64 7.87 -1.44
C MET A 178 -3.05 6.84 -2.50
N ILE A 179 -2.17 5.90 -2.81
CA ILE A 179 -2.46 4.81 -3.76
C ILE A 179 -2.17 3.47 -3.09
N VAL A 180 -3.15 2.58 -3.08
CA VAL A 180 -2.99 1.18 -2.72
C VAL A 180 -3.42 0.38 -3.95
N LYS A 181 -2.46 -0.21 -4.64
CA LYS A 181 -2.68 -0.82 -5.95
C LYS A 181 -2.10 -2.22 -6.04
N ASP A 182 -2.89 -3.14 -6.57
CA ASP A 182 -2.49 -4.53 -6.82
C ASP A 182 -1.92 -5.21 -5.55
N CYS A 183 -2.35 -4.79 -4.35
CA CYS A 183 -1.87 -5.32 -3.08
C CYS A 183 -2.72 -6.49 -2.59
N ASN A 184 -2.09 -7.41 -1.85
CA ASN A 184 -2.73 -8.54 -1.20
C ASN A 184 -2.89 -8.29 0.30
N PHE A 185 -4.07 -8.56 0.84
CA PHE A 185 -4.37 -8.47 2.26
C PHE A 185 -4.82 -9.85 2.72
N LEU A 186 -3.95 -10.53 3.47
CA LEU A 186 -4.10 -11.95 3.81
C LEU A 186 -4.27 -12.14 5.31
N GLY A 187 -5.26 -12.92 5.71
CA GLY A 187 -5.43 -13.36 7.10
C GLY A 187 -6.48 -12.59 7.90
N GLY A 188 -6.64 -13.02 9.15
CA GLY A 188 -7.74 -12.67 10.06
C GLY A 188 -7.62 -11.30 10.71
N PHE A 189 -7.77 -10.21 9.95
CA PHE A 189 -7.86 -8.87 10.53
C PHE A 189 -9.09 -8.76 11.44
N THR A 190 -8.88 -8.39 12.71
CA THR A 190 -9.98 -8.32 13.73
C THR A 190 -10.82 -7.06 13.64
N GLY A 191 -10.32 -6.02 12.96
CA GLY A 191 -11.05 -4.81 12.59
C GLY A 191 -11.15 -4.66 11.08
N ASP A 192 -11.33 -3.43 10.62
CA ASP A 192 -11.36 -3.13 9.19
C ASP A 192 -9.98 -3.41 8.57
N VAL A 193 -9.95 -4.10 7.42
CA VAL A 193 -8.68 -4.33 6.71
C VAL A 193 -8.05 -3.00 6.30
N ILE A 194 -8.84 -2.11 5.69
CA ILE A 194 -8.44 -0.74 5.36
C ILE A 194 -9.44 0.25 5.96
N GLU A 195 -8.97 1.10 6.87
CA GLU A 195 -9.75 2.19 7.45
C GLU A 195 -9.29 3.54 6.92
N ILE A 196 -10.26 4.33 6.46
CA ILE A 196 -10.07 5.74 6.08
C ILE A 196 -10.75 6.63 7.11
N GLY A 197 -9.95 7.40 7.83
CA GLY A 197 -10.39 8.38 8.83
C GLY A 197 -10.82 9.72 8.25
N ALA A 198 -10.99 10.71 9.12
CA ALA A 198 -11.41 12.05 8.74
C ALA A 198 -10.32 12.82 7.96
N GLY A 199 -10.74 13.83 7.18
CA GLY A 199 -9.85 14.76 6.49
C GLY A 199 -9.72 14.54 4.98
N GLN A 200 -8.78 15.24 4.36
CA GLN A 200 -8.68 15.31 2.90
C GLN A 200 -8.17 14.01 2.28
N ILE A 201 -8.94 13.44 1.34
CA ILE A 201 -8.60 12.21 0.61
C ILE A 201 -8.43 12.43 -0.91
N ALA A 202 -8.35 13.69 -1.35
CA ALA A 202 -8.41 14.06 -2.75
C ALA A 202 -7.47 13.24 -3.66
N GLY A 203 -8.05 12.53 -4.64
CA GLY A 203 -7.33 11.67 -5.58
C GLY A 203 -6.78 10.37 -5.01
N MET A 204 -7.22 9.93 -3.83
CA MET A 204 -6.89 8.61 -3.26
C MET A 204 -7.38 7.48 -4.19
N LYS A 205 -6.63 6.39 -4.27
CA LYS A 205 -6.95 5.23 -5.11
C LYS A 205 -6.71 3.93 -4.37
N LEU A 206 -7.75 3.11 -4.24
CA LEU A 206 -7.69 1.73 -3.76
C LEU A 206 -8.13 0.84 -4.93
N ILE A 207 -7.18 0.33 -5.71
CA ILE A 207 -7.47 -0.28 -7.02
C ILE A 207 -6.80 -1.65 -7.19
N GLY A 208 -7.53 -2.64 -7.70
CA GLY A 208 -6.94 -3.92 -8.08
C GLY A 208 -6.47 -4.78 -6.90
N ASN A 209 -6.88 -4.45 -5.68
CA ASN A 209 -6.41 -5.15 -4.48
C ASN A 209 -7.22 -6.42 -4.24
N THR A 210 -6.58 -7.39 -3.60
CA THR A 210 -7.21 -8.64 -3.15
C THR A 210 -7.23 -8.68 -1.64
N ILE A 211 -8.42 -8.67 -1.05
CA ILE A 211 -8.63 -8.87 0.39
C ILE A 211 -9.22 -10.25 0.61
N THR A 212 -8.46 -11.14 1.24
CA THR A 212 -8.87 -12.51 1.55
C THR A 212 -8.56 -12.82 3.01
N GLY A 213 -9.58 -12.82 3.86
CA GLY A 213 -9.47 -13.31 5.23
C GLY A 213 -9.87 -12.33 6.34
N GLY A 214 -10.43 -11.15 6.05
CA GLY A 214 -10.87 -10.22 7.09
C GLY A 214 -11.94 -10.84 8.01
N ALA A 215 -11.66 -10.93 9.31
CA ALA A 215 -12.60 -11.46 10.31
C ALA A 215 -13.73 -10.46 10.63
N ASN A 216 -13.60 -9.22 10.17
CA ASN A 216 -14.60 -8.18 10.30
C ASN A 216 -14.87 -7.51 8.93
N ASP A 217 -14.50 -6.25 8.76
CA ASP A 217 -14.86 -5.44 7.60
C ASP A 217 -13.70 -5.30 6.59
N GLY A 218 -14.02 -5.06 5.32
CA GLY A 218 -13.04 -4.86 4.24
C GLY A 218 -12.51 -3.44 4.24
N ILE A 219 -13.11 -2.57 3.43
CA ILE A 219 -12.73 -1.15 3.34
C ILE A 219 -13.81 -0.30 4.00
N ARG A 220 -13.45 0.50 5.00
CA ARG A 220 -14.39 1.41 5.67
C ARG A 220 -13.90 2.84 5.77
N ILE A 221 -14.84 3.76 5.54
CA ILE A 221 -14.65 5.19 5.76
C ILE A 221 -15.36 5.51 7.08
N ILE A 222 -14.61 5.69 8.17
CA ILE A 222 -15.21 5.86 9.51
C ILE A 222 -15.37 7.33 9.90
N GLY A 223 -14.51 8.21 9.40
CA GLY A 223 -14.57 9.65 9.67
C GLY A 223 -15.24 10.47 8.56
N VAL A 224 -15.29 11.79 8.76
CA VAL A 224 -15.72 12.73 7.71
C VAL A 224 -14.55 12.96 6.75
N ALA A 225 -14.47 12.14 5.70
CA ALA A 225 -13.54 12.34 4.60
C ALA A 225 -13.99 13.52 3.72
N THR A 226 -13.03 14.31 3.23
CA THR A 226 -13.28 15.48 2.39
C THR A 226 -12.48 15.45 1.10
N ILE A 227 -12.97 16.16 0.07
CA ILE A 227 -12.29 16.31 -1.22
C ILE A 227 -12.13 17.78 -1.56
N SER A 228 -11.03 18.13 -2.23
CA SER A 228 -10.85 19.42 -2.88
C SER A 228 -11.17 19.29 -4.37
N THR A 229 -11.84 20.31 -4.93
CA THR A 229 -12.03 20.52 -6.38
C THR A 229 -12.48 19.29 -7.17
N GLY A 230 -13.48 18.55 -6.66
CA GLY A 230 -14.08 17.41 -7.37
C GLY A 230 -13.16 16.19 -7.55
N ARG A 231 -11.95 16.22 -6.97
CA ARG A 231 -10.96 15.13 -7.03
C ARG A 231 -11.35 14.00 -6.09
N ARG A 232 -12.44 13.31 -6.42
CA ARG A 232 -12.94 12.12 -5.70
C ARG A 232 -11.84 11.06 -5.58
N GLY A 233 -11.93 10.29 -4.50
CA GLY A 233 -11.20 9.04 -4.43
C GLY A 233 -11.76 8.00 -5.41
N THR A 234 -11.04 6.90 -5.58
CA THR A 234 -11.48 5.77 -6.42
C THR A 234 -11.28 4.47 -5.67
N ILE A 235 -12.33 3.65 -5.62
CA ILE A 235 -12.30 2.28 -5.11
C ILE A 235 -12.78 1.39 -6.25
N ALA A 236 -11.85 0.72 -6.94
CA ALA A 236 -12.19 0.01 -8.16
C ALA A 236 -11.44 -1.29 -8.39
N ASP A 237 -12.07 -2.21 -9.11
CA ASP A 237 -11.45 -3.46 -9.57
C ASP A 237 -10.86 -4.31 -8.42
N ASN A 238 -11.36 -4.15 -7.19
CA ASN A 238 -10.89 -4.92 -6.04
C ASN A 238 -11.68 -6.21 -5.89
N PHE A 239 -11.03 -7.26 -5.41
CA PHE A 239 -11.67 -8.46 -4.87
C PHE A 239 -11.67 -8.36 -3.33
N ILE A 240 -12.84 -8.42 -2.71
CA ILE A 240 -12.99 -8.27 -1.25
C ILE A 240 -13.83 -9.41 -0.70
N GLN A 241 -13.20 -10.31 0.06
CA GLN A 241 -13.85 -11.36 0.82
C GLN A 241 -13.58 -11.19 2.32
N VAL A 242 -14.64 -10.89 3.07
CA VAL A 242 -14.59 -10.68 4.53
C VAL A 242 -15.82 -11.28 5.23
N ALA A 243 -15.80 -11.35 6.56
CA ALA A 243 -16.92 -11.89 7.32
C ALA A 243 -18.12 -10.92 7.41
N ALA A 244 -17.86 -9.61 7.57
CA ALA A 244 -18.88 -8.59 7.81
C ALA A 244 -19.03 -7.64 6.60
N ILE A 245 -18.79 -6.33 6.75
CA ILE A 245 -19.05 -5.35 5.69
C ILE A 245 -17.90 -5.35 4.68
N THR A 246 -18.16 -5.64 3.41
CA THR A 246 -17.11 -5.61 2.37
C THR A 246 -16.63 -4.21 2.07
N LEU A 247 -17.57 -3.26 1.99
CA LEU A 247 -17.28 -1.87 1.65
C LEU A 247 -18.29 -0.93 2.30
N ASP A 248 -17.79 0.03 3.07
CA ASP A 248 -18.56 1.13 3.66
C ASP A 248 -17.92 2.46 3.28
N THR A 249 -18.40 3.08 2.20
CA THR A 249 -17.99 4.45 1.84
C THR A 249 -18.73 5.52 2.62
N ARG A 250 -19.60 5.11 3.55
CA ARG A 250 -20.70 5.89 4.10
C ARG A 250 -21.62 6.38 2.98
N THR A 251 -22.68 7.08 3.36
CA THR A 251 -23.58 7.79 2.44
C THR A 251 -22.96 9.09 1.89
N VAL A 252 -21.63 9.27 1.95
CA VAL A 252 -20.96 10.50 1.49
C VAL A 252 -20.28 10.32 0.12
N SER A 253 -20.63 11.24 -0.78
CA SER A 253 -20.16 11.31 -2.16
C SER A 253 -18.69 11.74 -2.31
N VAL A 254 -17.75 10.98 -1.78
CA VAL A 254 -16.31 11.30 -1.85
C VAL A 254 -15.48 10.28 -2.63
N PHE A 255 -16.04 9.11 -2.94
CA PHE A 255 -15.42 8.09 -3.78
C PHE A 255 -16.26 7.81 -5.03
N ASN A 256 -15.59 7.49 -6.13
CA ASN A 256 -16.18 6.71 -7.23
C ASN A 256 -15.92 5.23 -6.93
N VAL A 257 -16.96 4.40 -7.00
CA VAL A 257 -16.90 2.99 -6.58
C VAL A 257 -17.36 2.08 -7.71
N TYR A 258 -16.46 1.36 -8.36
CA TYR A 258 -16.88 0.56 -9.51
C TYR A 258 -16.09 -0.72 -9.75
N ASN A 259 -16.73 -1.69 -10.41
CA ASN A 259 -16.13 -2.97 -10.82
C ASN A 259 -15.52 -3.79 -9.67
N ASN A 260 -15.96 -3.60 -8.43
CA ASN A 260 -15.48 -4.42 -7.31
C ASN A 260 -16.25 -5.75 -7.25
N GLN A 261 -15.55 -6.82 -6.86
CA GLN A 261 -16.12 -8.11 -6.50
C GLN A 261 -16.16 -8.22 -4.99
N LEU A 262 -17.36 -8.34 -4.42
CA LEU A 262 -17.63 -8.23 -2.99
C LEU A 262 -18.26 -9.54 -2.50
N ILE A 263 -17.66 -10.18 -1.49
CA ILE A 263 -18.12 -11.43 -0.91
C ILE A 263 -18.16 -11.28 0.61
N SER A 264 -19.33 -11.52 1.19
CA SER A 264 -19.55 -11.47 2.64
C SER A 264 -20.32 -12.68 3.16
N ALA A 265 -20.11 -13.03 4.43
CA ALA A 265 -20.99 -13.95 5.14
C ALA A 265 -22.32 -13.30 5.54
N ASN A 266 -22.41 -11.96 5.57
CA ASN A 266 -23.66 -11.25 5.83
C ASN A 266 -24.62 -11.35 4.64
N ASN A 267 -25.92 -11.27 4.95
CA ASN A 267 -26.98 -11.21 3.95
C ASN A 267 -26.89 -9.90 3.17
N THR A 268 -27.29 -9.94 1.89
CA THR A 268 -27.29 -8.75 1.04
C THR A 268 -28.07 -7.59 1.65
N GLY A 269 -27.48 -6.38 1.63
CA GLY A 269 -28.09 -5.15 2.15
C GLY A 269 -27.14 -4.36 3.04
N GLY A 270 -27.69 -3.42 3.82
CA GLY A 270 -26.91 -2.46 4.63
C GLY A 270 -26.03 -3.07 5.73
N THR A 271 -26.15 -4.37 6.00
CA THR A 271 -25.25 -5.10 6.91
C THR A 271 -24.03 -5.70 6.20
N ALA A 272 -24.02 -5.75 4.86
CA ALA A 272 -22.93 -6.31 4.08
C ALA A 272 -22.18 -5.25 3.25
N PHE A 273 -22.83 -4.15 2.89
CA PHE A 273 -22.19 -3.00 2.24
C PHE A 273 -22.98 -1.71 2.49
N VAL A 274 -22.27 -0.58 2.42
CA VAL A 274 -22.84 0.77 2.44
C VAL A 274 -22.11 1.59 1.38
N ILE A 275 -22.75 1.76 0.21
CA ILE A 275 -22.14 2.42 -0.96
C ILE A 275 -23.04 3.56 -1.40
N ASP A 276 -22.46 4.74 -1.64
CA ASP A 276 -23.17 5.85 -2.29
C ASP A 276 -23.43 5.52 -3.76
N LEU A 277 -24.69 5.23 -4.07
CA LEU A 277 -25.12 4.81 -5.41
C LEU A 277 -24.97 5.90 -6.47
N THR A 278 -24.88 7.17 -6.06
CA THR A 278 -24.72 8.32 -6.99
C THR A 278 -23.42 8.22 -7.81
N PHE A 279 -22.40 7.57 -7.27
CA PHE A 279 -21.06 7.46 -7.87
C PHE A 279 -20.58 6.01 -7.93
N ALA A 280 -21.53 5.07 -7.99
CA ALA A 280 -21.24 3.65 -8.06
C ALA A 280 -21.67 3.03 -9.39
N SER A 281 -20.92 2.04 -9.89
CA SER A 281 -21.30 1.28 -11.08
C SER A 281 -20.63 -0.10 -11.15
N GLY A 282 -21.37 -1.12 -11.59
CA GLY A 282 -20.76 -2.41 -11.96
C GLY A 282 -20.11 -3.19 -10.82
N ASN A 283 -20.46 -2.92 -9.56
CA ASN A 283 -19.97 -3.73 -8.44
C ASN A 283 -20.83 -4.98 -8.32
N TYR A 284 -20.23 -6.13 -8.02
CA TYR A 284 -20.93 -7.40 -7.86
C TYR A 284 -20.78 -7.88 -6.43
N PHE A 285 -21.90 -8.17 -5.79
CA PHE A 285 -21.95 -8.66 -4.42
C PHE A 285 -22.53 -10.07 -4.35
N THR A 286 -21.95 -10.91 -3.49
CA THR A 286 -22.52 -12.20 -3.07
C THR A 286 -22.52 -12.30 -1.55
N GLY A 287 -23.64 -12.76 -0.98
CA GLY A 287 -23.89 -12.79 0.47
C GLY A 287 -24.35 -14.13 1.03
N GLY A 288 -24.43 -14.22 2.36
CA GLY A 288 -24.75 -15.45 3.10
C GLY A 288 -26.16 -16.03 2.89
N ASN A 289 -27.07 -15.26 2.29
CA ASN A 289 -28.42 -15.70 1.89
C ASN A 289 -28.45 -16.30 0.47
N ASN A 290 -27.31 -16.77 -0.05
CA ASN A 290 -27.16 -17.31 -1.42
C ASN A 290 -27.67 -16.35 -2.51
N SER A 291 -27.58 -15.04 -2.26
CA SER A 291 -28.00 -14.00 -3.20
C SER A 291 -26.80 -13.36 -3.88
N ALA A 292 -26.97 -13.01 -5.15
CA ALA A 292 -26.01 -12.25 -5.93
C ALA A 292 -26.69 -11.00 -6.47
N GLU A 293 -26.09 -9.83 -6.26
CA GLU A 293 -26.63 -8.54 -6.70
C GLU A 293 -25.57 -7.70 -7.39
N MET A 294 -25.98 -6.96 -8.42
CA MET A 294 -25.19 -5.86 -8.98
C MET A 294 -25.52 -4.57 -8.21
N ILE A 295 -24.51 -3.75 -7.94
CA ILE A 295 -24.64 -2.48 -7.21
C ILE A 295 -24.09 -1.33 -8.08
N PRO A 296 -24.92 -0.35 -8.45
CA PRO A 296 -26.38 -0.28 -8.23
C PRO A 296 -27.14 -1.32 -9.07
N LYS A 297 -28.35 -1.70 -8.64
CA LYS A 297 -29.28 -2.56 -9.40
C LYS A 297 -30.31 -1.74 -10.15
N ALA A 298 -30.99 -2.36 -11.12
CA ALA A 298 -32.01 -1.70 -11.94
C ALA A 298 -33.15 -1.06 -11.11
N ALA A 299 -33.44 -1.56 -9.91
CA ALA A 299 -34.45 -1.01 -9.00
C ALA A 299 -33.98 0.25 -8.25
N ASP A 300 -32.69 0.60 -8.34
CA ASP A 300 -32.10 1.78 -7.68
C ASP A 300 -32.10 3.03 -8.58
N ALA A 301 -32.56 2.91 -9.84
CA ALA A 301 -32.59 3.96 -10.85
C ALA A 301 -33.84 4.85 -10.78
#